data_AF-A0A946ZBF0-F1
#
_entry.id   AF-A0A946ZBF0-F1
#
_cell.length_a   1.000
_cell.length_b   1.000
_cell.length_c   1.000
_cell.angle_alpha   90.00
_cell.angle_beta   90.00
_cell.angle_gamma   90.00
#
_symmetry.space_group_name_H-M   'P 1'
#
loop_
_entity.id
_entity.type
_entity.pdbx_description
1 polymer ?
#
loop_
_entity_poly.entity_id
_entity_poly.type
_entity_poly.pdbx_seq_one_letter_code
_entity_poly.pdbx_strand_id
1 'polypeptide(L)' 'MRDPRKIFLFTALLTLIITNLSAQILTERDRAKVVDDLLEERFETVLPGLMDQSGIDMWILI' A
#
# COMPACT_ATOMS: atom_id res chain seq x y z
N MET A 1 33.69 -30.60 8.45
CA MET A 1 34.61 -29.74 7.68
C MET A 1 33.75 -28.83 6.80
N ARG A 2 33.46 -27.59 7.25
CA ARG A 2 32.55 -26.68 6.53
C ARG A 2 33.39 -25.83 5.58
N ASP A 3 33.30 -26.11 4.27
CA ASP A 3 34.10 -25.42 3.26
C ASP A 3 33.84 -23.90 3.30
N PRO A 4 34.84 -23.06 3.61
CA PRO A 4 34.66 -21.62 3.75
C PRO A 4 34.19 -20.95 2.46
N ARG A 5 34.48 -21.57 1.31
CA ARG A 5 34.03 -21.14 -0.02
C ARG A 5 32.51 -21.21 -0.18
N LYS A 6 31.87 -22.26 0.37
CA LYS A 6 30.41 -22.43 0.29
C LYS A 6 29.69 -21.45 1.21
N ILE A 7 30.27 -21.16 2.37
CA ILE A 7 29.76 -20.13 3.28
C ILE A 7 29.81 -18.76 2.59
N PHE A 8 30.94 -18.43 1.96
CA PHE A 8 31.12 -17.15 1.27
C PHE A 8 30.14 -16.98 0.09
N LEU A 9 29.95 -18.03 -0.71
CA LEU A 9 28.97 -18.04 -1.80
C LEU A 9 27.53 -17.89 -1.28
N PHE A 10 27.20 -18.56 -0.18
CA PHE A 10 25.89 -18.46 0.44
C PHE A 10 25.62 -17.05 1.00
N THR A 11 26.62 -16.43 1.65
CA THR A 11 26.51 -15.05 2.14
C THR A 11 26.40 -14.04 1.00
N ALA A 12 27.12 -14.24 -0.10
CA ALA A 12 27.02 -13.39 -1.29
C ALA A 12 25.63 -13.49 -1.94
N LEU A 13 25.09 -14.70 -2.03
CA LEU A 13 23.73 -14.95 -2.55
C LEU A 13 22.66 -14.29 -1.68
N LEU A 14 22.78 -14.41 -0.35
CA LEU A 14 21.84 -13.79 0.58
C LEU A 14 21.86 -12.26 0.50
N THR A 15 23.05 -11.66 0.35
CA THR A 15 23.21 -10.21 0.24
C THR A 15 22.57 -9.68 -1.04
N LEU A 16 22.72 -10.39 -2.15
CA LEU A 16 22.12 -10.01 -3.44
C LEU A 16 20.58 -9.97 -3.36
N ILE A 17 19.97 -10.96 -2.71
CA ILE A 17 18.50 -11.02 -2.55
C ILE A 17 18.00 -9.81 -1.77
N ILE A 18 18.65 -9.47 -0.65
CA ILE A 18 18.22 -8.36 0.23
C ILE A 18 18.34 -7.01 -0.48
N THR A 19 19.37 -6.81 -1.31
CA THR A 19 19.53 -5.54 -2.06
C THR A 19 18.46 -5.30 -3.13
N ASN A 20 17.77 -6.35 -3.59
CA ASN A 20 16.69 -6.24 -4.57
C ASN A 20 15.30 -6.13 -3.92
N LEU A 21 15.21 -6.13 -2.58
CA LEU A 21 13.96 -5.83 -1.87
C LEU A 21 13.73 -4.31 -1.83
N SER A 22 13.45 -3.72 -3.00
CA SER A 22 12.87 -2.37 -3.06
C SER A 22 11.35 -2.49 -3.05
N ALA A 23 10.68 -1.90 -2.07
CA ALA A 23 9.24 -1.70 -2.16
C ALA A 23 8.96 -0.74 -3.32
N GLN A 24 8.15 -1.16 -4.29
CA GLN A 24 7.73 -0.30 -5.39
C GLN A 24 6.72 0.72 -4.85
N ILE A 25 7.24 1.86 -4.38
CA ILE A 25 6.41 2.95 -3.90
C ILE A 25 5.79 3.61 -5.12
N LEU A 26 4.46 3.66 -5.13
CA LEU A 26 3.68 4.29 -6.17
C LEU A 26 4.04 5.80 -6.22
N THR A 27 4.07 6.41 -7.41
CA THR A 27 4.42 7.84 -7.52
C THR A 27 3.41 8.69 -6.74
N GLU A 28 3.77 9.90 -6.31
CA GLU A 28 2.82 10.77 -5.58
C GLU A 28 1.53 11.00 -6.39
N ARG A 29 1.63 11.10 -7.72
CA ARG A 29 0.47 11.24 -8.61
C ARG A 29 -0.42 10.01 -8.60
N ASP A 30 0.18 8.83 -8.71
CA ASP A 30 -0.57 7.59 -8.75
C ASP A 30 -1.18 7.28 -7.37
N ARG A 31 -0.50 7.67 -6.27
CA ARG A 31 -1.08 7.59 -4.92
C ARG A 31 -2.27 8.52 -4.77
N ALA A 32 -2.18 9.75 -5.27
CA ALA A 32 -3.31 10.67 -5.28
C ALA A 32 -4.51 10.07 -6.02
N LYS A 33 -4.28 9.44 -7.19
CA LYS A 33 -5.34 8.75 -7.91
C LYS A 33 -5.99 7.62 -7.09
N VAL A 34 -5.20 6.78 -6.43
CA VAL A 34 -5.74 5.71 -5.57
C VAL A 34 -6.56 6.29 -4.41
N VAL A 35 -6.13 7.43 -3.84
CA VAL A 35 -6.86 8.11 -2.78
C VAL A 35 -8.18 8.68 -3.31
N ASP A 36 -8.18 9.29 -4.49
CA ASP A 36 -9.38 9.83 -5.14
C ASP A 36 -10.38 8.71 -5.44
N ASP A 37 -9.93 7.62 -6.07
CA ASP A 37 -10.76 6.46 -6.41
C ASP A 37 -11.36 5.84 -5.12
N LEU A 38 -10.57 5.73 -4.04
CA LEU A 38 -11.04 5.22 -2.76
C LEU A 38 -12.04 6.18 -2.09
N LEU A 39 -11.81 7.49 -2.21
CA LEU A 39 -12.68 8.50 -1.62
C LEU A 39 -14.06 8.46 -2.29
N GLU A 40 -14.11 8.32 -3.61
CA GLU A 40 -15.34 8.13 -4.39
C GLU A 40 -16.13 6.91 -3.89
N GLU A 41 -15.48 5.74 -3.78
CA GLU A 41 -16.14 4.53 -3.27
C GLU A 41 -16.72 4.72 -1.86
N ARG A 42 -16.00 5.44 -0.98
CA ARG A 42 -16.45 5.70 0.40
C ARG A 42 -17.64 6.67 0.44
N PHE A 43 -17.72 7.60 -0.49
CA PHE A 43 -18.88 8.47 -0.65
C PHE A 43 -20.12 7.72 -1.10
N GLU A 44 -19.98 6.71 -1.95
CA GLU A 44 -21.12 5.90 -2.42
C GLU A 44 -21.57 4.85 -1.39
N THR A 45 -20.65 4.34 -0.57
CA THR A 45 -20.93 3.20 0.31
C THR A 45 -21.07 3.59 1.78
N VAL A 46 -20.09 4.31 2.32
CA VAL A 46 -19.97 4.54 3.77
C VAL A 46 -20.74 5.76 4.20
N LEU A 47 -20.68 6.84 3.43
CA LEU A 47 -21.38 8.07 3.79
C LEU A 47 -22.91 7.86 3.90
N PRO A 48 -23.60 7.19 2.94
CA PRO A 48 -25.04 6.95 3.04
C PRO A 48 -25.38 6.09 4.25
N GLY A 49 -24.58 5.06 4.52
CA GLY A 49 -24.77 4.20 5.69
C GLY A 49 -24.61 4.95 7.02
N LEU A 50 -23.74 5.97 7.09
CA LEU A 50 -23.61 6.83 8.26
C LEU A 50 -24.74 7.86 8.36
N MET A 51 -25.21 8.39 7.23
CA MET A 51 -26.36 9.30 7.17
C MET A 51 -27.63 8.60 7.66
N ASP A 52 -27.88 7.37 7.22
CA ASP A 52 -29.01 6.55 7.68
C ASP A 52 -28.95 6.29 9.19
N GLN A 53 -27.76 5.98 9.71
CA GLN A 53 -27.58 5.70 11.14
C GLN A 53 -27.71 6.94 12.01
N SER A 54 -27.26 8.09 11.54
CA SER A 54 -27.31 9.35 12.29
C SER A 54 -28.64 10.08 12.14
N GLY A 55 -29.44 9.74 11.12
CA GLY A 55 -30.67 10.45 10.77
C GLY A 55 -30.42 11.86 10.23
N ILE A 56 -29.19 12.15 9.79
CA ILE A 56 -28.77 13.46 9.27
C ILE A 56 -28.45 13.29 7.79
N ASP A 57 -29.07 14.12 6.95
CA ASP A 57 -28.73 14.22 5.53
C ASP A 57 -27.51 15.14 5.39
N MET A 58 -26.31 14.56 5.31
CA MET A 58 -25.05 15.29 5.27
C MET A 58 -24.40 15.16 3.90
N TRP A 59 -24.76 16.04 2.96
CA TRP A 59 -24.04 16.16 1.70
C TRP A 59 -22.92 17.18 1.90
N ILE A 60 -21.68 16.70 2.01
CA ILE A 60 -20.50 17.56 1.96
C ILE A 60 -20.29 17.91 0.47
N LEU A 61 -20.62 19.15 0.08
CA LEU A 61 -20.21 19.72 -1.20
C LEU A 61 -18.72 20.09 -1.10
N ILE A 62 -17.87 19.37 -1.83
CA ILE A 62 -16.46 19.75 -2.11
C ILE A 62 -16.37 20.14 -3.58
#